data_AF-A0A172UVZ4-F1
#
_entry.id   AF-A0A172UVZ4-F1
#
_cell.length_a   1.000
_cell.length_b   1.000
_cell.length_c   1.000
_cell.angle_alpha   90.00
_cell.angle_beta   90.00
_cell.angle_gamma   90.00
#
_symmetry.space_group_name_H-M   'P 1'
#
loop_
_entity.id
_entity.type
_entity.pdbx_description
1 polymer ?
#
loop_
_entity_poly.entity_id
_entity_poly.type
_entity_poly.pdbx_seq_one_letter_code
_entity_poly.pdbx_strand_id
1 'polypeptide(L)'
;MTTPRAAALAGVLFAVLFGTSLVLIRTALPEGAEPGSQWIEGASAQLRVSAILMPFAGITFLWFIGVVRDGFGTYEDKFFSTVFVGSGLLFLAMVFVASAVGSGLAASRAGIPDVTVMDEVALLGQGMLHTLATTYGIRMAAVFMMSLATIWLRTGLMPRWLVIMTYLVALGLLLAADISMWLTLAFPLWVLVVSIVLLVRAGVIDLRHDSPDSDPR
;
A
#
# COMPACT_ATOMS: atom_id res chain seq x y z
N MET A 1 7.01 -22.25 -15.04
CA MET A 1 6.59 -21.40 -13.92
C MET A 1 5.87 -20.20 -14.50
N THR A 2 4.54 -20.19 -14.44
CA THR A 2 3.70 -19.23 -15.14
C THR A 2 3.81 -17.85 -14.45
N THR A 3 4.34 -16.88 -15.20
CA THR A 3 4.48 -15.45 -14.88
C THR A 3 3.34 -14.84 -14.03
N PRO A 4 2.05 -15.16 -14.26
CA PRO A 4 0.94 -14.62 -13.45
C PRO A 4 0.89 -15.04 -11.97
N ARG A 5 1.45 -16.20 -11.58
CA ARG A 5 1.43 -16.64 -10.16
C ARG A 5 2.46 -15.92 -9.30
N ALA A 6 3.69 -15.80 -9.80
CA ALA A 6 4.76 -15.03 -9.15
C ALA A 6 4.37 -13.54 -9.01
N ALA A 7 3.59 -13.07 -9.96
CA ALA A 7 3.01 -11.74 -10.03
C ALA A 7 1.93 -11.46 -8.95
N ALA A 8 0.97 -12.36 -8.73
CA ALA A 8 -0.04 -12.19 -7.67
C ALA A 8 0.56 -12.23 -6.25
N LEU A 9 1.68 -12.95 -6.08
CA LEU A 9 2.43 -12.98 -4.83
C LEU A 9 3.00 -11.59 -4.45
N ALA A 10 3.31 -10.74 -5.42
CA ALA A 10 3.83 -9.40 -5.15
C ALA A 10 2.83 -8.54 -4.35
N GLY A 11 1.54 -8.61 -4.68
CA GLY A 11 0.50 -7.88 -3.95
C GLY A 11 0.26 -8.44 -2.54
N VAL A 12 0.36 -9.76 -2.36
CA VAL A 12 0.31 -10.39 -1.02
C VAL A 12 1.49 -9.94 -0.17
N LEU A 13 2.70 -9.99 -0.72
CA LEU A 13 3.92 -9.54 -0.04
C LEU A 13 3.82 -8.06 0.33
N PHE A 14 3.36 -7.22 -0.59
CA PHE A 14 3.11 -5.81 -0.30
C PHE A 14 2.16 -5.64 0.87
N ALA A 15 0.99 -6.27 0.83
CA ALA A 15 -0.02 -6.12 1.86
C ALA A 15 0.49 -6.55 3.24
N VAL A 16 1.24 -7.65 3.30
CA VAL A 16 1.85 -8.15 4.54
C VAL A 16 2.95 -7.21 5.02
N LEU A 17 3.90 -6.80 4.17
CA LEU A 17 5.01 -5.94 4.55
C LEU A 17 4.53 -4.55 4.97
N PHE A 18 3.66 -3.93 4.17
CA PHE A 18 3.11 -2.61 4.44
C PHE A 18 2.17 -2.63 5.64
N GLY A 19 1.25 -3.61 5.71
CA GLY A 19 0.35 -3.78 6.85
C GLY A 19 1.11 -4.01 8.16
N THR A 20 2.13 -4.88 8.15
CA THR A 20 3.00 -5.11 9.32
C THR A 20 3.73 -3.83 9.72
N SER A 21 4.27 -3.09 8.74
CA SER A 21 4.95 -1.81 9.02
C SER A 21 4.01 -0.80 9.69
N LEU A 22 2.78 -0.67 9.20
CA LEU A 22 1.77 0.21 9.80
C LEU A 22 1.40 -0.23 11.22
N VAL A 23 1.21 -1.54 11.45
CA VAL A 23 0.92 -2.08 12.79
C VAL A 23 2.07 -1.81 13.75
N LEU A 24 3.32 -2.05 13.34
CA LEU A 24 4.51 -1.78 14.15
C LEU A 24 4.66 -0.30 14.51
N ILE A 25 4.47 0.60 13.53
CA ILE A 25 4.50 2.05 13.77
C ILE A 25 3.41 2.44 14.79
N ARG A 26 2.22 1.86 14.67
CA ARG A 26 1.07 2.17 15.53
C ARG A 26 1.21 1.61 16.95
N THR A 27 1.75 0.41 17.12
CA THR A 27 2.03 -0.14 18.46
C THR A 27 3.18 0.59 19.14
N ALA A 28 4.10 1.17 18.37
CA ALA A 28 5.19 2.00 18.88
C ALA A 28 4.74 3.41 19.31
N LEU A 29 3.74 3.98 18.63
CA LEU A 29 3.17 5.31 18.89
C LEU A 29 1.63 5.26 18.95
N PRO A 30 1.03 4.98 20.13
CA PRO A 30 -0.41 5.04 20.33
C PRO A 30 -0.96 6.47 20.13
N GLU A 31 -2.22 6.60 19.71
CA GLU A 31 -2.86 7.92 19.55
C GLU A 31 -2.90 8.69 20.89
N GLY A 32 -2.46 9.94 20.86
CA GLY A 32 -2.39 10.80 22.06
C GLY A 32 -1.15 10.57 22.93
N ALA A 33 -0.19 9.76 22.48
CA ALA A 33 1.05 9.56 23.22
C ALA A 33 1.88 10.84 23.25
N GLU A 34 2.34 11.24 24.44
CA GLU A 34 3.08 12.48 24.67
C GLU A 34 4.30 12.59 23.74
N PRO A 35 4.71 13.82 23.36
CA PRO A 35 5.99 14.05 22.69
C PRO A 35 7.10 13.31 23.42
N GLY A 36 7.63 12.26 22.79
CA GLY A 36 8.66 11.41 23.36
C GLY A 36 8.30 9.97 23.72
N SER A 37 7.04 9.58 23.63
CA SER A 37 6.60 8.18 23.73
C SER A 37 7.22 7.23 22.68
N GLN A 38 7.59 7.75 21.51
CA GLN A 38 8.43 7.10 20.49
C GLN A 38 9.79 6.60 21.01
N TRP A 39 10.20 7.04 22.21
CA TRP A 39 11.53 6.84 22.76
C TRP A 39 11.62 5.76 23.84
N ILE A 40 10.52 5.02 24.10
CA ILE A 40 10.57 3.78 24.85
C ILE A 40 11.38 2.76 24.03
N GLU A 41 12.31 2.03 24.66
CA GLU A 41 13.26 1.14 23.99
C GLU A 41 12.57 0.18 23.00
N GLY A 42 11.41 -0.35 23.37
CA GLY A 42 10.56 -1.20 22.52
C GLY A 42 9.94 -0.49 21.30
N ALA A 43 9.56 0.79 21.42
CA ALA A 43 9.03 1.59 20.32
C ALA A 43 10.11 1.89 19.27
N SER A 44 11.35 2.14 19.71
CA SER A 44 12.48 2.43 18.82
C SER A 44 12.85 1.25 17.91
N ALA A 45 12.77 0.02 18.44
CA ALA A 45 13.04 -1.21 17.69
C ALA A 45 11.96 -1.46 16.63
N GLN A 46 10.68 -1.30 17.01
CA GLN A 46 9.55 -1.46 16.09
C GLN A 46 9.60 -0.44 14.94
N LEU A 47 9.93 0.81 15.24
CA LEU A 47 10.13 1.86 14.25
C LEU A 47 11.29 1.53 13.30
N ARG A 48 12.42 1.07 13.83
CA ARG A 48 13.57 0.66 13.00
C ARG A 48 13.22 -0.49 12.07
N VAL A 49 12.52 -1.51 12.58
CA VAL A 49 12.06 -2.64 11.76
C VAL A 49 11.12 -2.15 10.66
N SER A 50 10.13 -1.31 10.99
CA SER A 50 9.20 -0.76 10.00
C SER A 50 9.92 0.04 8.89
N ALA A 51 10.95 0.82 9.25
CA ALA A 51 11.76 1.57 8.30
C ALA A 51 12.56 0.67 7.36
N ILE A 52 13.01 -0.50 7.84
CA ILE A 52 13.70 -1.50 7.01
C ILE A 52 12.71 -2.20 6.07
N LEU A 53 11.48 -2.47 6.50
CA LEU A 53 10.46 -3.13 5.68
C LEU A 53 9.91 -2.22 4.56
N MET A 54 9.82 -0.91 4.80
CA MET A 54 9.13 0.02 3.91
C MET A 54 9.65 0.01 2.45
N PRO A 55 10.97 0.00 2.18
CA PRO A 55 11.49 -0.09 0.81
C PRO A 55 11.09 -1.39 0.11
N PHE A 56 11.12 -2.53 0.82
CA PHE A 56 10.69 -3.81 0.25
C PHE A 56 9.19 -3.82 -0.05
N ALA A 57 8.37 -3.26 0.84
CA ALA A 57 6.96 -3.05 0.57
C ALA A 57 6.78 -2.25 -0.72
N GLY A 58 7.49 -1.13 -0.88
CA GLY A 58 7.41 -0.32 -2.09
C GLY A 58 7.81 -1.05 -3.38
N ILE A 59 8.89 -1.85 -3.35
CA ILE A 59 9.28 -2.67 -4.50
C ILE A 59 8.15 -3.64 -4.87
N THR A 60 7.60 -4.36 -3.88
CA THR A 60 6.49 -5.31 -4.12
C THR A 60 5.22 -4.61 -4.61
N PHE A 61 4.99 -3.36 -4.21
CA PHE A 61 3.88 -2.53 -4.72
C PHE A 61 4.05 -2.17 -6.20
N LEU A 62 5.26 -1.80 -6.62
CA LEU A 62 5.55 -1.52 -8.03
C LEU A 62 5.32 -2.75 -8.90
N TRP A 63 5.72 -3.93 -8.42
CA TRP A 63 5.42 -5.20 -9.08
C TRP A 63 3.91 -5.46 -9.16
N PHE A 64 3.17 -5.25 -8.06
CA PHE A 64 1.71 -5.36 -8.06
C PHE A 64 1.05 -4.46 -9.11
N ILE A 65 1.48 -3.20 -9.24
CA ILE A 65 0.99 -2.28 -10.28
C ILE A 65 1.25 -2.86 -11.67
N GLY A 66 2.46 -3.35 -11.94
CA GLY A 66 2.82 -3.95 -13.23
C GLY A 66 1.94 -5.14 -13.60
N VAL A 67 1.63 -5.99 -12.62
CA VAL A 67 0.79 -7.20 -12.79
C VAL A 67 -0.66 -6.84 -13.06
N VAL A 68 -1.20 -5.94 -12.26
CA VAL A 68 -2.57 -5.46 -12.45
C VAL A 68 -2.70 -4.79 -13.82
N ARG A 69 -1.68 -4.05 -14.24
CA ARG A 69 -1.60 -3.40 -15.55
C ARG A 69 -1.52 -4.38 -16.71
N ASP A 70 -0.73 -5.45 -16.60
CA ASP A 70 -0.65 -6.50 -17.62
C ASP A 70 -2.02 -7.16 -17.86
N GLY A 71 -2.83 -7.28 -16.80
CA GLY A 71 -4.19 -7.80 -16.88
C GLY A 71 -5.20 -6.93 -17.63
N PHE A 72 -4.90 -5.66 -17.95
CA PHE A 72 -5.86 -4.73 -18.56
C PHE A 72 -6.09 -4.94 -20.07
N GLY A 73 -5.19 -5.64 -20.77
CA GLY A 73 -5.33 -5.95 -22.20
C GLY A 73 -5.38 -4.69 -23.10
N THR A 74 -5.91 -4.85 -24.32
CA THR A 74 -5.89 -3.80 -25.37
C THR A 74 -7.06 -2.80 -25.29
N TYR A 75 -7.99 -2.98 -24.36
CA TYR A 75 -9.26 -2.22 -24.30
C TYR A 75 -9.28 -1.10 -23.24
N GLU A 76 -8.11 -0.74 -22.69
CA GLU A 76 -8.04 0.24 -21.63
C GLU A 76 -8.06 1.69 -22.15
N ASP A 77 -8.92 2.51 -21.55
CA ASP A 77 -8.96 3.94 -21.77
C ASP A 77 -7.70 4.57 -21.14
N LYS A 78 -6.81 5.12 -21.99
CA LYS A 78 -5.48 5.63 -21.61
C LYS A 78 -5.50 6.60 -20.43
N PHE A 79 -6.63 7.31 -20.25
CA PHE A 79 -6.85 8.19 -19.13
C PHE A 79 -6.77 7.45 -17.79
N PHE A 80 -7.53 6.37 -17.62
CA PHE A 80 -7.58 5.62 -16.36
C PHE A 80 -6.28 4.88 -16.08
N SER A 81 -5.62 4.35 -17.11
CA SER A 81 -4.31 3.72 -16.99
C SER A 81 -3.25 4.71 -16.46
N THR A 82 -3.28 5.95 -16.96
CA THR A 82 -2.37 7.01 -16.51
C THR A 82 -2.66 7.44 -15.08
N VAL A 83 -3.94 7.62 -14.73
CA VAL A 83 -4.37 7.97 -13.37
C VAL A 83 -4.03 6.85 -12.38
N PHE A 84 -4.21 5.59 -12.77
CA PHE A 84 -3.86 4.41 -11.98
C PHE A 84 -2.37 4.39 -11.64
N VAL A 85 -1.50 4.43 -12.66
CA VAL A 85 -0.05 4.43 -12.42
C VAL A 85 0.38 5.68 -11.67
N GLY A 86 -0.10 6.86 -12.06
CA GLY A 86 0.27 8.13 -11.45
C GLY A 86 -0.10 8.21 -9.97
N SER A 87 -1.33 7.86 -9.61
CA SER A 87 -1.79 7.87 -8.21
C SER A 87 -1.10 6.81 -7.36
N GLY A 88 -0.84 5.61 -7.91
CA GLY A 88 -0.08 4.57 -7.21
C GLY A 88 1.37 5.00 -6.91
N LEU A 89 2.05 5.59 -7.89
CA LEU A 89 3.41 6.11 -7.68
C LEU A 89 3.45 7.29 -6.71
N LEU A 90 2.46 8.19 -6.77
CA LEU A 90 2.36 9.31 -5.82
C LEU A 90 2.11 8.81 -4.40
N PHE A 91 1.21 7.85 -4.21
CA PHE A 91 1.01 7.19 -2.92
C PHE A 91 2.33 6.61 -2.40
N LEU A 92 3.04 5.85 -3.22
CA LEU A 92 4.29 5.23 -2.81
C LEU A 92 5.37 6.27 -2.46
N ALA A 93 5.47 7.35 -3.24
CA ALA A 93 6.39 8.44 -2.95
C ALA A 93 6.09 9.10 -1.60
N MET A 94 4.82 9.38 -1.30
CA MET A 94 4.42 9.94 0.00
C MET A 94 4.79 9.00 1.16
N VAL A 95 4.60 7.69 0.99
CA VAL A 95 5.00 6.68 1.99
C VAL A 95 6.51 6.66 2.19
N PHE A 96 7.31 6.72 1.13
CA PHE A 96 8.77 6.76 1.24
C PHE A 96 9.27 8.04 1.91
N VAL A 97 8.71 9.19 1.57
CA VAL A 97 9.05 10.47 2.22
C VAL A 97 8.65 10.42 3.70
N ALA A 98 7.46 9.92 4.04
CA ALA A 98 7.04 9.75 5.42
C ALA A 98 8.00 8.82 6.18
N SER A 99 8.37 7.67 5.61
CA SER A 99 9.34 6.75 6.21
C SER A 99 10.72 7.39 6.39
N ALA A 100 11.18 8.19 5.42
CA ALA A 100 12.44 8.91 5.50
C ALA A 100 12.42 9.94 6.62
N VAL A 101 11.35 10.73 6.74
CA VAL A 101 11.14 11.67 7.86
C VAL A 101 11.16 10.94 9.19
N GLY A 102 10.41 9.84 9.33
CA GLY A 102 10.40 9.04 10.56
C GLY A 102 11.78 8.50 10.94
N SER A 103 12.54 7.99 9.96
CA SER A 103 13.91 7.52 10.17
C SER A 103 14.89 8.65 10.51
N GLY A 104 14.73 9.83 9.89
CA GLY A 104 15.55 11.00 10.13
C GLY A 104 15.36 11.57 11.54
N LEU A 105 14.12 11.61 12.03
CA LEU A 105 13.80 11.99 13.41
C LEU A 105 14.42 11.02 14.42
N ALA A 106 14.42 9.73 14.12
CA ALA A 106 15.07 8.74 14.98
C ALA A 106 16.60 8.91 15.02
N ALA A 107 17.22 9.31 13.90
CA ALA A 107 18.67 9.50 13.79
C ALA A 107 19.17 10.83 14.38
N SER A 108 18.42 11.93 14.23
CA SER A 108 18.81 13.27 14.71
C SER A 108 18.98 13.34 16.23
N ARG A 109 18.33 12.43 16.95
CA ARG A 109 18.41 12.31 18.42
C ARG A 109 19.84 12.17 18.96
N ALA A 110 20.76 11.53 18.22
CA ALA A 110 22.13 11.33 18.69
C ALA A 110 22.97 12.62 18.70
N GLY A 111 22.50 13.68 18.05
CA GLY A 111 23.28 14.91 17.82
C GLY A 111 22.74 16.19 18.47
N ILE A 112 21.57 16.17 19.11
CA ILE A 112 20.93 17.37 19.67
C ILE A 112 21.00 17.32 21.21
N PRO A 113 21.83 18.17 21.86
CA PRO A 113 21.92 18.21 23.33
C PRO A 113 20.78 18.99 24.00
N ASP A 114 20.13 19.90 23.25
CA ASP A 114 19.08 20.79 23.76
C ASP A 114 17.69 20.16 23.62
N VAL A 115 17.00 20.00 24.75
CA VAL A 115 15.67 19.39 24.83
C VAL A 115 14.60 20.22 24.13
N THR A 116 14.73 21.56 24.14
CA THR A 116 13.72 22.44 23.53
C THR A 116 13.72 22.32 22.00
N VAL A 117 14.91 22.31 21.40
CA VAL A 117 15.11 22.10 19.97
C VAL A 117 14.65 20.69 19.55
N MET A 118 14.83 19.70 20.43
CA MET A 118 14.37 18.33 20.19
C MET A 118 12.83 18.26 20.06
N ASP A 119 12.10 18.94 20.94
CA ASP A 119 10.64 18.95 20.95
C ASP A 119 10.07 19.67 19.72
N GLU A 120 10.66 20.80 19.30
CA GLU A 120 10.23 21.51 18.09
C GLU A 120 10.42 20.65 16.82
N VAL A 121 11.57 19.97 16.71
CA VAL A 121 11.86 19.06 15.58
C VAL A 121 10.92 17.85 15.59
N ALA A 122 10.61 17.31 16.77
CA ALA A 122 9.67 16.21 16.92
C ALA A 122 8.25 16.61 16.50
N LEU A 123 7.78 17.78 16.92
CA LEU A 123 6.47 18.33 16.54
C LEU A 123 6.36 18.56 15.03
N LEU A 124 7.38 19.18 14.41
CA LEU A 124 7.45 19.35 12.96
C LEU A 124 7.37 18.00 12.24
N GLY A 125 8.18 17.04 12.71
CA GLY A 125 8.23 15.68 12.19
C GLY A 125 6.89 14.96 12.25
N GLN A 126 6.21 15.02 13.39
CA GLN A 126 4.86 14.46 13.57
C GLN A 126 3.84 15.10 12.62
N GLY A 127 3.87 16.43 12.48
CA GLY A 127 3.00 17.15 11.54
C GLY A 127 3.22 16.74 10.09
N MET A 128 4.49 16.60 9.68
CA MET A 128 4.85 16.13 8.33
C MET A 128 4.38 14.68 8.10
N LEU A 129 4.63 13.78 9.06
CA LEU A 129 4.20 12.38 8.97
C LEU A 129 2.68 12.28 8.81
N HIS A 130 1.92 13.01 9.61
CA HIS A 130 0.46 13.01 9.54
C HIS A 130 -0.04 13.52 8.19
N THR A 131 0.51 14.64 7.72
CA THR A 131 0.09 15.27 6.46
C THR A 131 0.46 14.40 5.25
N LEU A 132 1.66 13.82 5.22
CA LEU A 132 2.11 12.96 4.11
C LEU A 132 1.32 11.66 4.06
N ALA A 133 1.16 10.96 5.19
CA ALA A 133 0.54 9.65 5.23
C ALA A 133 -0.98 9.72 5.13
N THR A 134 -1.60 10.52 6.00
CA THR A 134 -3.07 10.56 6.14
C THR A 134 -3.70 11.51 5.16
N THR A 135 -3.14 12.73 5.01
CA THR A 135 -3.77 13.73 4.15
C THR A 135 -3.54 13.42 2.67
N TYR A 136 -2.29 13.33 2.24
CA TYR A 136 -1.99 13.13 0.82
C TYR A 136 -1.95 11.65 0.40
N GLY A 137 -1.29 10.79 1.19
CA GLY A 137 -1.11 9.37 0.89
C GLY A 137 -2.43 8.63 0.70
N ILE A 138 -3.31 8.64 1.71
CA ILE A 138 -4.61 7.95 1.63
C ILE A 138 -5.46 8.43 0.45
N ARG A 139 -5.46 9.75 0.17
CA ARG A 139 -6.21 10.31 -0.96
C ARG A 139 -5.70 9.77 -2.29
N MET A 140 -4.38 9.67 -2.47
CA MET A 140 -3.77 9.06 -3.66
C MET A 140 -4.07 7.55 -3.75
N ALA A 141 -4.05 6.83 -2.63
CA ALA A 141 -4.46 5.42 -2.59
C ALA A 141 -5.93 5.23 -2.98
N ALA A 142 -6.82 6.14 -2.57
CA ALA A 142 -8.22 6.09 -2.97
C ALA A 142 -8.42 6.36 -4.47
N VAL A 143 -7.71 7.34 -5.04
CA VAL A 143 -7.71 7.60 -6.50
C VAL A 143 -7.22 6.37 -7.28
N PHE A 144 -6.17 5.72 -6.78
CA PHE A 144 -5.66 4.45 -7.31
C PHE A 144 -6.75 3.37 -7.31
N MET A 145 -7.45 3.18 -6.18
CA MET A 145 -8.54 2.21 -6.09
C MET A 145 -9.71 2.53 -7.01
N MET A 146 -10.11 3.80 -7.11
CA MET A 146 -11.21 4.23 -7.98
C MET A 146 -10.90 4.04 -9.47
N SER A 147 -9.68 4.37 -9.89
CA SER A 147 -9.24 4.13 -11.27
C SER A 147 -9.29 2.64 -11.60
N LEU A 148 -8.76 1.78 -10.72
CA LEU A 148 -8.78 0.33 -10.89
C LEU A 148 -10.21 -0.24 -10.96
N ALA A 149 -11.09 0.18 -10.05
CA ALA A 149 -12.49 -0.22 -10.05
C ALA A 149 -13.20 0.17 -11.35
N THR A 150 -12.91 1.36 -11.87
CA THR A 150 -13.49 1.86 -13.13
C THR A 150 -13.02 1.02 -14.32
N ILE A 151 -11.72 0.67 -14.35
CA ILE A 151 -11.16 -0.20 -15.39
C ILE A 151 -11.83 -1.57 -15.35
N TRP A 152 -11.96 -2.19 -14.16
CA TRP A 152 -12.66 -3.47 -14.01
C TRP A 152 -14.12 -3.43 -14.41
N LEU A 153 -14.82 -2.33 -14.11
CA LEU A 153 -16.21 -2.14 -14.51
C LEU A 153 -16.37 -2.09 -16.03
N ARG A 154 -15.46 -1.40 -16.72
CA ARG A 154 -15.49 -1.22 -18.18
C ARG A 154 -15.03 -2.46 -18.95
N THR A 155 -13.98 -3.11 -18.46
CA THR A 155 -13.36 -4.26 -19.13
C THR A 155 -14.09 -5.58 -18.82
N GLY A 156 -14.92 -5.62 -17.76
CA GLY A 156 -15.59 -6.84 -17.33
C GLY A 156 -14.63 -7.90 -16.76
N LEU A 157 -13.37 -7.55 -16.52
CA LEU A 157 -12.33 -8.48 -16.09
C LEU A 157 -12.61 -9.09 -14.71
N MET A 158 -13.30 -8.38 -13.81
CA MET A 158 -13.51 -8.77 -12.41
C MET A 158 -15.00 -8.84 -12.04
N PRO A 159 -15.38 -9.63 -11.02
CA PRO A 159 -16.76 -9.74 -10.58
C PRO A 159 -17.28 -8.42 -10.01
N ARG A 160 -18.54 -8.09 -10.30
CA ARG A 160 -19.18 -6.81 -9.92
C ARG A 160 -19.14 -6.52 -8.41
N TRP A 161 -19.21 -7.56 -7.57
CA TRP A 161 -19.10 -7.39 -6.12
C TRP A 161 -17.74 -6.81 -5.69
N LEU A 162 -16.64 -7.23 -6.34
CA LEU A 162 -15.30 -6.71 -6.03
C LEU A 162 -15.16 -5.23 -6.44
N VAL A 163 -15.78 -4.84 -7.55
CA VAL A 163 -15.83 -3.44 -8.01
C VAL A 163 -16.57 -2.57 -7.00
N ILE A 164 -17.76 -3.01 -6.54
CA ILE A 164 -18.56 -2.29 -5.54
C ILE A 164 -17.77 -2.17 -4.23
N MET A 165 -17.17 -3.26 -3.75
CA MET A 165 -16.34 -3.26 -2.55
C MET A 165 -15.17 -2.26 -2.67
N THR A 166 -14.51 -2.21 -3.83
CA THR A 166 -13.40 -1.28 -4.07
C THR A 166 -13.85 0.17 -4.01
N TYR A 167 -14.99 0.52 -4.62
CA TYR A 167 -15.54 1.88 -4.53
C TYR A 167 -15.94 2.25 -3.10
N LEU A 168 -16.56 1.32 -2.35
CA LEU A 168 -16.93 1.57 -0.95
C LEU A 168 -15.70 1.83 -0.08
N VAL A 169 -14.64 1.03 -0.23
CA VAL A 169 -13.39 1.23 0.50
C VAL A 169 -12.72 2.54 0.07
N ALA A 170 -12.64 2.84 -1.22
CA ALA A 170 -12.03 4.07 -1.71
C ALA A 170 -12.77 5.33 -1.23
N LEU A 171 -14.11 5.30 -1.22
CA LEU A 171 -14.92 6.40 -0.70
C LEU A 171 -14.77 6.53 0.82
N GLY A 172 -14.73 5.41 1.54
CA GLY A 172 -14.43 5.40 2.97
C GLY A 172 -13.07 6.03 3.27
N LEU A 173 -12.04 5.67 2.50
CA LEU A 173 -10.71 6.26 2.60
C LEU A 173 -10.71 7.77 2.30
N LEU A 174 -11.46 8.26 1.32
CA LEU A 174 -11.55 9.70 1.04
C LEU A 174 -12.27 10.49 2.14
N LEU A 175 -13.37 9.96 2.67
CA LEU A 175 -14.24 10.68 3.59
C LEU A 175 -13.79 10.58 5.05
N ALA A 176 -13.16 9.47 5.43
CA ALA A 176 -12.83 9.15 6.81
C ALA A 176 -11.33 8.97 7.06
N ALA A 177 -10.46 9.34 6.11
CA ALA A 177 -9.00 9.38 6.29
C ALA A 177 -8.60 10.09 7.58
N ASP A 178 -9.21 11.24 7.85
CA ASP A 178 -8.85 12.11 8.97
C ASP A 178 -9.59 11.73 10.28
N ILE A 179 -10.54 10.79 10.24
CA ILE A 179 -11.42 10.42 11.38
C ILE A 179 -10.88 9.19 12.13
N SER A 180 -10.36 8.20 11.41
CA SER A 180 -9.88 6.96 12.02
C SER A 180 -8.58 6.52 11.38
N MET A 181 -7.51 6.56 12.15
CA MET A 181 -6.18 6.20 11.66
C MET A 181 -6.06 4.68 11.38
N TRP A 182 -7.02 3.85 11.84
CA TRP A 182 -7.17 2.44 11.46
C TRP A 182 -7.62 2.24 10.00
N LEU A 183 -8.25 3.26 9.38
CA LEU A 183 -8.64 3.18 7.98
C LEU A 183 -7.43 3.04 7.06
N THR A 184 -6.23 3.45 7.49
CA THR A 184 -4.99 3.23 6.73
C THR A 184 -4.72 1.75 6.44
N LEU A 185 -5.15 0.83 7.32
CA LEU A 185 -5.04 -0.62 7.12
C LEU A 185 -6.06 -1.17 6.12
N ALA A 186 -7.12 -0.42 5.81
CA ALA A 186 -8.10 -0.83 4.80
C ALA A 186 -7.45 -0.95 3.41
N PHE A 187 -6.45 -0.11 3.11
CA PHE A 187 -5.73 -0.17 1.85
C PHE A 187 -4.92 -1.47 1.66
N PRO A 188 -3.95 -1.84 2.53
CA PRO A 188 -3.24 -3.11 2.40
C PRO A 188 -4.17 -4.31 2.50
N LEU A 189 -5.21 -4.27 3.34
CA LEU A 189 -6.19 -5.34 3.41
C LEU A 189 -6.94 -5.52 2.08
N TRP A 190 -7.34 -4.42 1.44
CA TRP A 190 -7.94 -4.47 0.11
C TRP A 190 -6.96 -5.03 -0.92
N VAL A 191 -5.69 -4.61 -0.93
CA VAL A 191 -4.68 -5.17 -1.85
C VAL A 191 -4.53 -6.68 -1.63
N LEU A 192 -4.56 -7.15 -0.38
CA LEU A 192 -4.52 -8.57 -0.05
C LEU A 192 -5.71 -9.32 -0.67
N VAL A 193 -6.93 -8.81 -0.49
CA VAL A 193 -8.15 -9.41 -1.07
C VAL A 193 -8.05 -9.48 -2.59
N VAL A 194 -7.66 -8.37 -3.25
CA VAL A 194 -7.48 -8.33 -4.71
C VAL A 194 -6.44 -9.34 -5.17
N SER A 195 -5.31 -9.44 -4.46
CA SER A 195 -4.22 -10.36 -4.79
C SER A 195 -4.65 -11.82 -4.63
N ILE A 196 -5.43 -12.14 -3.59
CA ILE A 196 -5.99 -13.49 -3.39
C ILE A 196 -6.98 -13.83 -4.51
N VAL A 197 -7.87 -12.91 -4.89
CA VAL A 197 -8.82 -13.13 -5.99
C VAL A 197 -8.08 -13.37 -7.31
N LEU A 198 -7.04 -12.59 -7.59
CA LEU A 198 -6.18 -12.80 -8.76
C LEU A 198 -5.49 -14.17 -8.72
N LEU A 199 -4.98 -14.59 -7.57
CA LEU A 199 -4.31 -15.88 -7.40
C LEU A 199 -5.28 -17.05 -7.60
N VAL A 200 -6.48 -16.98 -7.04
CA VAL A 200 -7.53 -18.01 -7.23
C VAL A 200 -7.92 -18.11 -8.70
N ARG A 201 -8.10 -16.98 -9.39
CA ARG A 201 -8.45 -16.98 -10.82
C ARG A 201 -7.32 -17.49 -11.71
N ALA A 202 -6.08 -17.11 -11.44
CA ALA A 202 -4.92 -17.65 -12.14
C ALA A 202 -4.75 -19.16 -11.90
N GLY A 203 -5.12 -19.65 -10.71
CA GLY A 203 -5.14 -21.08 -10.38
C GLY A 203 -6.17 -21.88 -11.18
N VAL A 204 -7.32 -21.30 -11.51
CA VAL A 204 -8.42 -21.98 -12.21
C VAL A 204 -8.19 -22.11 -13.72
N ILE A 205 -7.44 -21.20 -14.36
CA ILE A 205 -7.22 -21.20 -15.82
C ILE A 205 -6.17 -22.25 -16.25
N ASP A 206 -5.18 -22.55 -15.39
CA ASP A 206 -4.11 -23.53 -15.68
C ASP A 206 -4.62 -24.99 -15.80
N LEU A 207 -5.84 -25.29 -15.32
CA LEU A 207 -6.42 -26.64 -15.40
C LEU A 207 -6.95 -27.02 -16.79
N ARG A 208 -7.04 -26.07 -17.75
CA ARG A 208 -7.65 -26.31 -19.07
C ARG A 208 -6.63 -26.58 -20.19
N HIS A 209 -5.33 -26.39 -19.97
CA HIS A 209 -4.34 -26.41 -21.06
C HIS A 209 -3.54 -27.73 -21.19
N ASP A 210 -3.79 -28.75 -20.37
CA ASP A 210 -3.17 -30.08 -20.49
C ASP A 210 -4.08 -31.07 -21.25
N SER A 211 -4.52 -30.71 -22.46
CA SER A 211 -4.99 -31.72 -23.41
C SER A 211 -3.83 -32.05 -24.35
N PRO A 212 -3.22 -33.24 -24.24
CA PRO A 212 -2.20 -33.64 -25.19
C PRO A 212 -2.89 -33.94 -26.52
N ASP A 213 -2.78 -33.02 -27.48
CA ASP A 213 -2.94 -33.37 -28.90
C ASP A 213 -1.74 -34.25 -29.28
N SER A 214 -1.86 -35.54 -28.95
CA SER A 214 -1.18 -36.60 -29.64
C SER A 214 -2.16 -37.20 -30.63
N ASP A 215 -2.23 -36.64 -31.83
CA ASP A 215 -2.74 -37.41 -32.98
C ASP A 215 -1.54 -38.07 -33.68
N PRO A 216 -1.51 -39.41 -33.78
CA PRO A 216 -0.40 -40.13 -34.36
C PRO A 216 -0.59 -40.30 -35.88
N ARG A 217 0.43 -39.88 -36.63
CA ARG A 217 0.80 -40.32 -38.00
C ARG A 217 -0.26 -40.21 -39.11
#